data_AF-A0A956FLU6-F1
#
_entry.id   AF-A0A956FLU6-F1
#
_cell.length_a   1.000
_cell.length_b   1.000
_cell.length_c   1.000
_cell.angle_alpha   90.00
_cell.angle_beta   90.00
_cell.angle_gamma   90.00
#
_symmetry.space_group_name_H-M   'P 1'
#
loop_
_entity.id
_entity.type
_entity.pdbx_description
1 polymer ?
#
loop_
_entity_poly.entity_id
_entity_poly.type
_entity_poly.pdbx_seq_one_letter_code
_entity_poly.pdbx_strand_id
1 'polypeptide(L)'
;MPEVRAHRSGTFCWADLPTTDLDHAIAFYSELFNWRAVDAETPEGFGRYVLFLKDGKTVAATYEMEAELRDNGVPAHWESFLATKAVDEQCARAAELGATVIAPPFDMPGVARMAVLQDPEGATFTLYQAEGEIGSQLLNEPGALCWFELYSRDLEVGPKFYADLFGYELKPLKGPGGEPYVMFGIGKAVAAGAMQIRPEWGQMPPAWMPYFQTEDLEAAVARAESHGGAMLMAPMDLPYVGRCALLQDPQGAIFMALQRGAAPAKPAPAKAEVVEEVEEVEEVEALEEIDDAEEVAQADVDAGDDDDDDIAAQVEADLVSADAGEPDEAEADDDEADADAGDETADDDETPADEADADDDANHHNA
;
A
#
# COMPACT_ATOMS: atom_id res chain seq x y z
N MET A 1 3.42 -1.47 18.67
CA MET A 1 3.77 -0.63 17.50
C MET A 1 2.87 0.59 17.44
N PRO A 2 3.37 1.74 16.95
CA PRO A 2 2.56 2.93 16.83
C PRO A 2 1.47 2.73 15.77
N GLU A 3 0.26 3.11 16.13
CA GLU A 3 -0.91 3.20 15.25
C GLU A 3 -0.67 4.25 14.15
N VAL A 4 -1.09 3.94 12.92
CA VAL A 4 -1.10 4.93 11.84
C VAL A 4 -2.24 5.90 12.10
N ARG A 5 -1.95 7.20 12.10
CA ARG A 5 -2.94 8.27 12.37
C ARG A 5 -3.18 9.21 11.20
N ALA A 6 -2.33 9.13 10.18
CA ALA A 6 -2.46 9.85 8.92
C ALA A 6 -1.53 9.21 7.89
N HIS A 7 -1.88 9.35 6.62
CA HIS A 7 -1.04 8.93 5.51
C HIS A 7 -0.49 10.15 4.79
N ARG A 8 0.75 10.02 4.30
CA ARG A 8 1.39 11.09 3.55
C ARG A 8 0.81 11.11 2.13
N SER A 9 0.67 12.29 1.53
CA SER A 9 0.30 12.37 0.11
C SER A 9 1.30 11.60 -0.76
N GLY A 10 0.82 10.77 -1.68
CA GLY A 10 1.66 9.85 -2.44
C GLY A 10 2.11 8.62 -1.64
N THR A 11 1.35 8.18 -0.65
CA THR A 11 1.53 6.84 -0.09
C THR A 11 0.23 6.09 -0.18
N PHE A 12 0.29 4.78 -0.36
CA PHE A 12 -0.91 3.97 -0.29
C PHE A 12 -1.46 3.99 1.12
N CYS A 13 -2.76 4.19 1.23
CA CYS A 13 -3.43 4.34 2.52
C CYS A 13 -4.54 3.32 2.74
N TRP A 14 -5.05 2.68 1.70
CA TRP A 14 -6.20 1.79 1.82
C TRP A 14 -6.23 0.75 0.69
N ALA A 15 -6.97 -0.34 0.93
CA ALA A 15 -7.24 -1.38 -0.05
C ALA A 15 -8.66 -1.92 0.15
N ASP A 16 -9.44 -1.89 -0.93
CA ASP A 16 -10.78 -2.47 -0.98
C ASP A 16 -10.82 -3.68 -1.89
N LEU A 17 -11.70 -4.62 -1.56
CA LEU A 17 -12.00 -5.77 -2.39
C LEU A 17 -13.48 -5.77 -2.80
N PRO A 18 -13.82 -5.24 -4.00
CA PRO A 18 -15.05 -5.60 -4.68
C PRO A 18 -15.03 -7.09 -5.03
N THR A 19 -16.02 -7.84 -4.55
CA THR A 19 -16.09 -9.30 -4.76
C THR A 19 -17.45 -9.74 -5.32
N THR A 20 -17.46 -10.89 -5.99
CA THR A 20 -18.67 -11.52 -6.53
C THR A 20 -19.42 -12.37 -5.50
N ASP A 21 -18.79 -12.66 -4.36
CA ASP A 21 -19.35 -13.43 -3.26
C ASP A 21 -18.80 -12.91 -1.93
N LEU A 22 -19.55 -11.99 -1.30
CA LEU A 22 -19.12 -11.25 -0.13
C LEU A 22 -18.88 -12.14 1.08
N ASP A 23 -19.77 -13.10 1.35
CA ASP A 23 -19.66 -13.94 2.54
C ASP A 23 -18.47 -14.91 2.44
N HIS A 24 -18.20 -15.47 1.25
CA HIS A 24 -17.02 -16.31 1.06
C HIS A 24 -15.71 -15.51 1.10
N ALA A 25 -15.68 -14.28 0.57
CA ALA A 25 -14.51 -13.41 0.72
C ALA A 25 -14.25 -13.10 2.21
N ILE A 26 -15.31 -12.73 2.96
CA ILE A 26 -15.21 -12.50 4.41
C ILE A 26 -14.62 -13.71 5.13
N ALA A 27 -15.14 -14.91 4.87
CA ALA A 27 -14.63 -16.13 5.49
C ALA A 27 -13.16 -16.39 5.12
N PHE A 28 -12.81 -16.28 3.83
CA PHE A 28 -11.46 -16.52 3.34
C PHE A 28 -10.42 -15.60 3.99
N TYR A 29 -10.65 -14.28 3.95
CA TYR A 29 -9.66 -13.32 4.47
C TYR A 29 -9.62 -13.29 6.01
N SER A 30 -10.76 -13.55 6.67
CA SER A 30 -10.79 -13.72 8.13
C SER A 30 -9.91 -14.88 8.59
N GLU A 31 -10.00 -16.03 7.93
CA GLU A 31 -9.19 -17.21 8.26
C GLU A 31 -7.71 -17.04 7.85
N LEU A 32 -7.45 -16.42 6.69
CA LEU A 32 -6.09 -16.28 6.18
C LEU A 32 -5.23 -15.36 7.06
N PHE A 33 -5.78 -14.21 7.45
CA PHE A 33 -5.06 -13.13 8.13
C PHE A 33 -5.47 -12.92 9.59
N ASN A 34 -6.39 -13.76 10.11
CA ASN A 34 -6.99 -13.58 11.43
C ASN A 34 -7.66 -12.20 11.56
N TRP A 35 -8.42 -11.84 10.54
CA TRP A 35 -9.21 -10.61 10.52
C TRP A 35 -10.59 -10.83 11.12
N ARG A 36 -11.08 -9.80 11.81
CA ARG A 36 -12.47 -9.70 12.22
C ARG A 36 -13.21 -8.81 11.24
N ALA A 37 -14.28 -9.33 10.64
CA ALA A 37 -15.19 -8.55 9.80
C ALA A 37 -16.20 -7.77 10.65
N VAL A 38 -16.47 -6.52 10.26
CA VAL A 38 -17.45 -5.63 10.90
C VAL A 38 -18.19 -4.87 9.80
N ASP A 39 -19.52 -4.88 9.84
CA ASP A 39 -20.31 -4.04 8.94
C ASP A 39 -20.10 -2.56 9.27
N ALA A 40 -19.75 -1.77 8.25
CA ALA A 40 -19.69 -0.32 8.36
C ALA A 40 -21.10 0.28 8.27
N GLU A 41 -21.30 1.41 8.92
CA GLU A 41 -22.45 2.27 8.64
C GLU A 41 -22.23 2.92 7.27
N THR A 42 -23.07 2.58 6.29
CA THR A 42 -23.02 3.15 4.95
C THR A 42 -24.20 4.09 4.71
N PRO A 43 -24.01 5.20 3.95
CA PRO A 43 -25.12 6.05 3.58
C PRO A 43 -26.16 5.31 2.73
N GLU A 44 -27.41 5.78 2.76
CA GLU A 44 -28.49 5.19 1.97
C GLU A 44 -28.13 5.17 0.47
N GLY A 45 -28.36 4.02 -0.17
CA GLY A 45 -27.99 3.79 -1.59
C GLY A 45 -26.63 3.14 -1.79
N PHE A 46 -25.78 3.08 -0.76
CA PHE A 46 -24.56 2.27 -0.79
C PHE A 46 -24.85 0.85 -0.29
N GLY A 47 -24.22 -0.14 -0.93
CA GLY A 47 -24.34 -1.54 -0.54
C GLY A 47 -23.71 -1.83 0.83
N ARG A 48 -23.81 -3.09 1.25
CA ARG A 48 -23.13 -3.57 2.45
C ARG A 48 -21.62 -3.44 2.28
N TYR A 49 -20.98 -2.71 3.17
CA TYR A 49 -19.53 -2.51 3.20
C TYR A 49 -18.97 -3.09 4.50
N VAL A 50 -17.95 -3.93 4.39
CA VAL A 50 -17.42 -4.70 5.52
C VAL A 50 -15.97 -4.33 5.75
N LEU A 51 -15.69 -3.75 6.91
CA LEU A 51 -14.34 -3.47 7.39
C LEU A 51 -13.70 -4.73 7.95
N PHE A 52 -12.46 -5.00 7.55
CA PHE A 52 -11.59 -5.98 8.20
C PHE A 52 -10.74 -5.31 9.26
N LEU A 53 -10.72 -5.92 10.45
CA LEU A 53 -9.95 -5.45 11.58
C LEU A 53 -8.93 -6.50 12.02
N LYS A 54 -7.69 -6.05 12.29
CA LYS A 54 -6.64 -6.84 12.95
C LYS A 54 -6.31 -6.18 14.29
N ASP A 55 -6.43 -6.95 15.38
CA ASP A 55 -6.14 -6.47 16.75
C ASP A 55 -6.87 -5.16 17.11
N GLY A 56 -8.12 -5.03 16.64
CA GLY A 56 -8.97 -3.85 16.87
C GLY A 56 -8.75 -2.68 15.91
N LYS A 57 -7.78 -2.78 14.99
CA LYS A 57 -7.45 -1.74 14.01
C LYS A 57 -7.94 -2.09 12.62
N THR A 58 -8.48 -1.12 11.92
CA THR A 58 -8.99 -1.26 10.55
C THR A 58 -7.82 -1.42 9.56
N VAL A 59 -7.87 -2.44 8.69
CA VAL A 59 -6.75 -2.81 7.80
C VAL A 59 -7.09 -2.82 6.31
N ALA A 60 -8.31 -3.22 5.96
CA ALA A 60 -8.83 -3.31 4.59
C ALA A 60 -10.36 -3.37 4.65
N ALA A 61 -11.04 -3.36 3.51
CA ALA A 61 -12.46 -3.68 3.44
C ALA A 61 -12.84 -4.47 2.19
N THR A 62 -14.08 -4.95 2.20
CA THR A 62 -14.69 -5.67 1.08
C THR A 62 -16.17 -5.31 0.98
N TYR A 63 -16.70 -5.38 -0.24
CA TYR A 63 -18.11 -5.13 -0.52
C TYR A 63 -18.55 -5.96 -1.73
N GLU A 64 -19.86 -6.12 -1.87
CA GLU A 64 -20.42 -6.79 -3.03
C GLU A 64 -20.25 -5.90 -4.26
N MET A 65 -19.56 -6.42 -5.27
CA MET A 65 -19.38 -5.74 -6.55
C MET A 65 -20.74 -5.52 -7.22
N GLU A 66 -20.94 -4.33 -7.76
CA GLU A 66 -22.14 -3.97 -8.49
C GLU A 66 -22.41 -4.94 -9.65
N ALA A 67 -23.69 -5.28 -9.84
CA ALA A 67 -24.11 -6.24 -10.87
C ALA A 67 -23.67 -5.82 -12.28
N GLU A 68 -23.70 -4.53 -12.61
CA GLU A 68 -23.26 -4.04 -13.91
C GLU A 68 -21.77 -4.29 -14.18
N LEU A 69 -20.90 -4.06 -13.19
CA LEU A 69 -19.46 -4.36 -13.32
C LEU A 69 -19.23 -5.86 -13.51
N ARG A 70 -19.96 -6.68 -12.75
CA ARG A 70 -19.91 -8.15 -12.86
C ARG A 70 -20.37 -8.64 -14.23
N ASP A 71 -21.50 -8.13 -14.72
CA ASP A 71 -22.09 -8.51 -16.00
C ASP A 71 -21.19 -8.08 -17.18
N ASN A 72 -20.43 -7.00 -17.00
CA ASN A 72 -19.39 -6.56 -17.93
C ASN A 72 -18.06 -7.33 -17.79
N GLY A 73 -18.01 -8.34 -16.92
CA GLY A 73 -16.87 -9.25 -16.78
C GLY A 73 -15.69 -8.68 -15.98
N VAL A 74 -15.91 -7.64 -15.17
CA VAL A 74 -14.89 -7.17 -14.22
C VAL A 74 -14.65 -8.26 -13.16
N PRO A 75 -13.42 -8.78 -13.01
CA PRO A 75 -13.13 -9.80 -12.00
C PRO A 75 -13.08 -9.18 -10.60
N ALA A 76 -13.26 -10.00 -9.56
CA ALA A 76 -12.89 -9.59 -8.21
C ALA A 76 -11.40 -9.19 -8.20
N HIS A 77 -11.08 -8.05 -7.59
CA HIS A 77 -9.73 -7.51 -7.58
C HIS A 77 -9.55 -6.58 -6.39
N TRP A 78 -8.31 -6.44 -5.93
CA TRP A 78 -7.98 -5.44 -4.92
C TRP A 78 -7.81 -4.06 -5.57
N GLU A 79 -8.55 -3.09 -5.06
CA GLU A 79 -8.44 -1.68 -5.40
C GLU A 79 -7.37 -1.01 -4.54
N SER A 80 -6.65 -0.06 -5.13
CA SER A 80 -5.51 0.60 -4.48
C SER A 80 -5.76 2.10 -4.31
N PHE A 81 -5.61 2.59 -3.07
CA PHE A 81 -5.90 3.98 -2.72
C PHE A 81 -4.62 4.72 -2.35
N LEU A 82 -4.37 5.84 -3.04
CA LEU A 82 -3.24 6.74 -2.83
C LEU A 82 -3.71 7.99 -2.09
N ALA A 83 -3.12 8.24 -0.92
CA ALA A 83 -3.44 9.41 -0.13
C ALA A 83 -3.05 10.70 -0.87
N THR A 84 -3.87 11.73 -0.73
CA THR A 84 -3.59 13.11 -1.15
C THR A 84 -4.30 14.10 -0.23
N LYS A 85 -3.82 15.33 -0.16
CA LYS A 85 -4.51 16.42 0.54
C LYS A 85 -5.40 17.27 -0.38
N ALA A 86 -5.38 16.99 -1.68
CA ALA A 86 -6.11 17.76 -2.69
C ALA A 86 -6.51 16.82 -3.84
N VAL A 87 -7.65 16.12 -3.69
CA VAL A 87 -8.14 15.19 -4.73
C VAL A 87 -8.44 15.90 -6.05
N ASP A 88 -9.10 17.06 -6.02
CA ASP A 88 -9.47 17.77 -7.26
C ASP A 88 -8.26 18.19 -8.07
N GLU A 89 -7.26 18.79 -7.41
CA GLU A 89 -6.02 19.24 -8.05
C GLU A 89 -5.23 18.06 -8.61
N GLN A 90 -5.10 16.98 -7.83
CA GLN A 90 -4.39 15.79 -8.29
C GLN A 90 -5.14 15.04 -9.39
N CYS A 91 -6.47 15.00 -9.36
CA CYS A 91 -7.27 14.42 -10.43
C CYS A 91 -7.11 15.19 -11.73
N ALA A 92 -7.14 16.53 -11.67
CA ALA A 92 -6.90 17.38 -12.83
C ALA A 92 -5.47 17.18 -13.38
N ARG A 93 -4.48 17.15 -12.49
CA ARG A 93 -3.08 16.90 -12.86
C ARG A 93 -2.87 15.53 -13.50
N ALA A 94 -3.49 14.49 -12.95
CA ALA A 94 -3.43 13.15 -13.51
C ALA A 94 -4.02 13.11 -14.93
N ALA A 95 -5.15 13.79 -15.16
CA ALA A 95 -5.74 13.90 -16.50
C ALA A 95 -4.81 14.60 -17.50
N GLU A 96 -4.13 15.69 -17.09
CA GLU A 96 -3.11 16.35 -17.93
C GLU A 96 -1.91 15.44 -18.25
N LEU A 97 -1.56 14.55 -17.33
CA LEU A 97 -0.51 13.54 -17.49
C LEU A 97 -0.95 12.32 -18.32
N GLY A 98 -2.20 12.29 -18.80
CA GLY A 98 -2.73 11.25 -19.68
C GLY A 98 -3.52 10.14 -18.99
N ALA A 99 -3.87 10.31 -17.70
CA ALA A 99 -4.80 9.40 -17.03
C ALA A 99 -6.22 9.55 -17.58
N THR A 100 -6.96 8.45 -17.59
CA THR A 100 -8.42 8.48 -17.79
C THR A 100 -9.10 8.65 -16.44
N VAL A 101 -9.97 9.64 -16.31
CA VAL A 101 -10.83 9.81 -15.12
C VAL A 101 -12.04 8.89 -15.27
N ILE A 102 -12.10 7.83 -14.46
CA ILE A 102 -13.21 6.87 -14.44
C ILE A 102 -14.37 7.47 -13.65
N ALA A 103 -14.09 7.95 -12.44
CA ALA A 103 -15.02 8.69 -11.60
C ALA A 103 -14.38 10.04 -11.20
N PRO A 104 -14.99 11.18 -11.59
CA PRO A 104 -14.48 12.50 -11.20
C PRO A 104 -14.58 12.69 -9.67
N PRO A 105 -13.89 13.69 -9.09
CA PRO A 105 -13.92 13.92 -7.64
C PRO A 105 -15.33 13.95 -7.03
N PHE A 106 -15.54 13.11 -6.02
CA PHE A 106 -16.81 12.98 -5.29
C PHE A 106 -16.58 12.80 -3.79
N ASP A 107 -17.60 13.12 -3.01
CA ASP A 107 -17.56 13.00 -1.55
C ASP A 107 -18.18 11.68 -1.09
N MET A 108 -17.50 11.02 -0.14
CA MET A 108 -18.04 9.97 0.71
C MET A 108 -18.23 10.56 2.10
N PRO A 109 -19.46 11.01 2.45
CA PRO A 109 -19.71 11.77 3.68
C PRO A 109 -19.15 11.09 4.93
N GLY A 110 -18.34 11.83 5.70
CA GLY A 110 -17.73 11.35 6.94
C GLY A 110 -16.50 10.45 6.74
N VAL A 111 -16.19 10.04 5.51
CA VAL A 111 -15.07 9.16 5.19
C VAL A 111 -13.96 9.95 4.51
N ALA A 112 -14.17 10.36 3.27
CA ALA A 112 -13.16 10.97 2.42
C ALA A 112 -13.75 11.64 1.18
N ARG A 113 -12.96 12.53 0.57
CA ARG A 113 -13.12 12.91 -0.83
C ARG A 113 -12.28 11.99 -1.71
N MET A 114 -12.80 11.53 -2.83
CA MET A 114 -12.14 10.52 -3.68
C MET A 114 -12.30 10.78 -5.18
N ALA A 115 -11.41 10.22 -5.99
CA ALA A 115 -11.55 10.13 -7.44
C ALA A 115 -10.95 8.80 -7.93
N VAL A 116 -11.60 8.15 -8.90
CA VAL A 116 -11.14 6.88 -9.48
C VAL A 116 -10.55 7.15 -10.85
N LEU A 117 -9.31 6.72 -11.07
CA LEU A 117 -8.57 6.97 -12.30
C LEU A 117 -7.93 5.70 -12.83
N GLN A 118 -7.54 5.76 -14.10
CA GLN A 118 -6.72 4.78 -14.77
C GLN A 118 -5.49 5.48 -15.35
N ASP A 119 -4.30 4.96 -15.07
CA ASP A 119 -3.06 5.51 -15.61
C ASP A 119 -2.93 5.28 -17.14
N PRO A 120 -1.90 5.86 -17.81
CA PRO A 120 -1.74 5.72 -19.25
C PRO A 120 -1.55 4.28 -19.75
N GLU A 121 -1.18 3.34 -18.88
CA GLU A 121 -0.98 1.93 -19.25
C GLU A 121 -2.24 1.09 -19.03
N GLY A 122 -3.12 1.53 -18.14
CA GLY A 122 -4.38 0.87 -17.81
C GLY A 122 -4.52 0.46 -16.35
N ALA A 123 -3.56 0.76 -15.48
CA ALA A 123 -3.68 0.42 -14.06
C ALA A 123 -4.64 1.38 -13.37
N THR A 124 -5.62 0.84 -12.65
CA THR A 124 -6.57 1.64 -11.87
C THR A 124 -6.01 2.01 -10.51
N PHE A 125 -6.33 3.21 -10.04
CA PHE A 125 -6.01 3.69 -8.70
C PHE A 125 -7.03 4.73 -8.25
N THR A 126 -7.20 4.86 -6.94
CA THR A 126 -8.10 5.83 -6.33
C THR A 126 -7.29 6.90 -5.60
N LEU A 127 -7.54 8.17 -5.90
CA LEU A 127 -7.04 9.27 -5.08
C LEU A 127 -7.93 9.40 -3.84
N TYR A 128 -7.33 9.48 -2.67
CA TYR A 128 -8.05 9.48 -1.39
C TYR A 128 -7.61 10.64 -0.51
N GLN A 129 -8.53 11.54 -0.18
CA GLN A 129 -8.32 12.61 0.79
C GLN A 129 -9.20 12.35 2.01
N ALA A 130 -8.56 11.89 3.09
CA ALA A 130 -9.22 11.62 4.36
C ALA A 130 -9.94 12.87 4.89
N GLU A 131 -11.19 12.70 5.32
CA GLU A 131 -11.98 13.74 6.00
C GLU A 131 -12.41 13.31 7.42
N GLY A 132 -12.68 12.02 7.60
CA GLY A 132 -12.92 11.41 8.92
C GLY A 132 -12.19 10.07 9.08
N GLU A 133 -12.10 9.29 8.02
CA GLU A 133 -11.38 8.01 8.00
C GLU A 133 -10.05 8.16 7.27
N ILE A 134 -8.99 7.64 7.88
CA ILE A 134 -7.63 7.75 7.32
C ILE A 134 -7.29 6.59 6.38
N GLY A 135 -8.12 5.55 6.31
CA GLY A 135 -7.76 4.25 5.74
C GLY A 135 -7.09 3.34 6.77
N SER A 136 -6.06 2.61 6.37
CA SER A 136 -5.47 1.52 7.15
C SER A 136 -4.77 2.09 8.39
N GLN A 137 -5.15 1.60 9.56
CA GLN A 137 -4.62 1.97 10.87
C GLN A 137 -3.42 1.11 11.29
N LEU A 138 -3.18 0.03 10.55
CA LEU A 138 -2.06 -0.89 10.71
C LEU A 138 -1.43 -1.17 9.35
N LEU A 139 -0.11 -1.04 9.26
CA LEU A 139 0.70 -1.33 8.07
C LEU A 139 1.98 -2.06 8.51
N ASN A 140 2.61 -2.79 7.59
CA ASN A 140 3.91 -3.44 7.79
C ASN A 140 4.00 -4.47 8.93
N GLU A 141 2.85 -5.00 9.34
CA GLU A 141 2.71 -6.03 10.38
C GLU A 141 2.01 -7.27 9.81
N PRO A 142 2.23 -8.48 10.35
CA PRO A 142 1.48 -9.66 9.95
C PRO A 142 -0.04 -9.45 10.00
N GLY A 143 -0.73 -9.75 8.90
CA GLY A 143 -2.14 -9.46 8.69
C GLY A 143 -2.42 -8.01 8.31
N ALA A 144 -1.45 -7.26 7.82
CA ALA A 144 -1.65 -5.91 7.32
C ALA A 144 -0.95 -5.70 5.98
N LEU A 145 -1.42 -4.70 5.26
CA LEU A 145 -0.80 -4.20 4.03
C LEU A 145 0.62 -3.71 4.32
N CYS A 146 1.57 -4.07 3.46
CA CYS A 146 2.99 -3.79 3.69
C CYS A 146 3.74 -3.28 2.46
N TRP A 147 3.15 -3.43 1.27
CA TRP A 147 3.74 -2.97 0.02
C TRP A 147 2.69 -2.85 -1.07
N PHE A 148 2.96 -1.99 -2.05
CA PHE A 148 2.29 -2.00 -3.34
C PHE A 148 3.32 -2.03 -4.44
N GLU A 149 3.04 -2.86 -5.44
CA GLU A 149 3.88 -3.06 -6.61
C GLU A 149 3.08 -2.68 -7.86
N LEU A 150 3.60 -1.73 -8.63
CA LEU A 150 3.06 -1.42 -9.95
C LEU A 150 3.59 -2.46 -10.93
N TYR A 151 2.69 -3.25 -11.50
CA TYR A 151 3.00 -4.04 -12.67
C TYR A 151 2.78 -3.18 -13.91
N SER A 152 3.88 -2.81 -14.57
CA SER A 152 3.89 -1.86 -15.67
C SER A 152 4.29 -2.53 -17.00
N ARG A 153 3.73 -2.05 -18.11
CA ARG A 153 4.14 -2.44 -19.47
C ARG A 153 5.41 -1.74 -19.93
N ASP A 154 5.77 -0.61 -19.35
CA ASP A 154 6.99 0.10 -19.67
C ASP A 154 7.47 0.87 -18.43
N LEU A 155 8.58 0.42 -17.85
CA LEU A 155 9.17 1.03 -16.65
C LEU A 155 9.64 2.49 -16.83
N GLU A 156 9.65 3.02 -18.05
CA GLU A 156 9.87 4.45 -18.32
C GLU A 156 8.56 5.26 -18.37
N VAL A 157 7.40 4.62 -18.56
CA VAL A 157 6.09 5.27 -18.71
C VAL A 157 5.31 5.22 -17.41
N GLY A 158 4.98 4.02 -16.91
CA GLY A 158 4.19 3.85 -15.69
C GLY A 158 4.79 4.57 -14.48
N PRO A 159 6.03 4.25 -14.07
CA PRO A 159 6.69 4.92 -12.95
C PRO A 159 6.80 6.44 -13.12
N LYS A 160 7.09 6.91 -14.34
CA LYS A 160 7.20 8.35 -14.63
C LYS A 160 5.88 9.08 -14.41
N PHE A 161 4.75 8.50 -14.81
CA PHE A 161 3.43 9.09 -14.57
C PHE A 161 3.21 9.39 -13.08
N TYR A 162 3.44 8.41 -12.21
CA TYR A 162 3.27 8.60 -10.77
C TYR A 162 4.32 9.52 -10.15
N ALA A 163 5.56 9.51 -10.67
CA ALA A 163 6.59 10.46 -10.26
C ALA A 163 6.20 11.91 -10.59
N ASP A 164 5.67 12.17 -11.77
CA ASP A 164 5.20 13.50 -12.17
C ASP A 164 3.93 13.93 -11.40
N LEU A 165 3.13 12.97 -10.92
CA LEU A 165 1.90 13.23 -10.17
C LEU A 165 2.16 13.51 -8.68
N PHE A 166 3.04 12.74 -8.04
CA PHE A 166 3.29 12.82 -6.60
C PHE A 166 4.69 13.37 -6.22
N GLY A 167 5.52 13.67 -7.21
CA GLY A 167 6.90 14.12 -6.99
C GLY A 167 7.82 13.01 -6.48
N TYR A 168 7.59 11.76 -6.88
CA TYR A 168 8.46 10.65 -6.48
C TYR A 168 9.86 10.76 -7.09
N GLU A 169 10.85 10.33 -6.32
CA GLU A 169 12.19 10.05 -6.81
C GLU A 169 12.25 8.61 -7.31
N LEU A 170 12.41 8.41 -8.61
CA LEU A 170 12.53 7.06 -9.18
C LEU A 170 13.97 6.56 -9.09
N LYS A 171 14.16 5.38 -8.50
CA LYS A 171 15.47 4.71 -8.40
C LYS A 171 15.44 3.39 -9.17
N PRO A 172 16.04 3.34 -10.38
CA PRO A 172 16.22 2.10 -11.10
C PRO A 172 17.14 1.14 -10.32
N LEU A 173 16.70 -0.10 -10.15
CA LEU A 173 17.39 -1.15 -9.42
C LEU A 173 17.30 -2.47 -10.21
N LYS A 174 17.89 -3.51 -9.63
CA LYS A 174 17.76 -4.89 -10.09
C LYS A 174 16.92 -5.67 -9.08
N GLY A 175 15.78 -6.16 -9.53
CA GLY A 175 14.88 -6.99 -8.73
C GLY A 175 15.43 -8.41 -8.52
N PRO A 176 14.65 -9.27 -7.86
CA PRO A 176 14.97 -10.68 -7.72
C PRO A 176 15.22 -11.32 -9.09
N GLY A 177 16.36 -12.01 -9.25
CA GLY A 177 16.75 -12.62 -10.53
C GLY A 177 17.44 -11.68 -11.52
N GLY A 178 17.69 -10.41 -11.17
CA GLY A 178 18.41 -9.45 -12.02
C GLY A 178 17.52 -8.70 -13.03
N GLU A 179 16.21 -8.85 -12.90
CA GLU A 179 15.23 -8.14 -13.73
C GLU A 179 15.20 -6.63 -13.43
N PRO A 180 14.83 -5.76 -14.37
CA PRO A 180 14.61 -4.35 -14.11
C PRO A 180 13.54 -4.12 -13.03
N TYR A 181 13.83 -3.21 -12.10
CA TYR A 181 12.93 -2.80 -11.03
C TYR A 181 13.04 -1.29 -10.83
N VAL A 182 11.96 -0.60 -10.47
CA VAL A 182 12.00 0.83 -10.13
C VAL A 182 11.44 1.03 -8.73
N MET A 183 12.21 1.67 -7.85
CA MET A 183 11.77 2.03 -6.51
C MET A 183 11.25 3.47 -6.48
N PHE A 184 10.16 3.70 -5.76
CA PHE A 184 9.48 5.00 -5.67
C PHE A 184 9.85 5.64 -4.33
N GLY A 185 10.81 6.56 -4.34
CA GLY A 185 11.21 7.33 -3.17
C GLY A 185 10.27 8.51 -2.94
N ILE A 186 9.92 8.77 -1.69
CA ILE A 186 9.18 9.96 -1.30
C ILE A 186 9.81 10.55 -0.04
N GLY A 187 10.46 11.71 -0.14
CA GLY A 187 11.26 12.25 0.98
C GLY A 187 12.28 11.21 1.49
N LYS A 188 12.27 10.91 2.80
CA LYS A 188 13.12 9.87 3.39
C LYS A 188 12.49 8.46 3.37
N ALA A 189 11.25 8.32 2.89
CA ALA A 189 10.52 7.07 2.88
C ALA A 189 10.50 6.44 1.48
N VAL A 190 10.12 5.17 1.42
CA VAL A 190 9.84 4.46 0.17
C VAL A 190 8.33 4.24 0.08
N ALA A 191 7.74 4.65 -1.04
CA ALA A 191 6.30 4.62 -1.25
C ALA A 191 5.83 3.30 -1.88
N ALA A 192 6.58 2.79 -2.86
CA ALA A 192 6.19 1.66 -3.69
C ALA A 192 7.36 1.13 -4.55
N GLY A 193 7.07 0.08 -5.33
CA GLY A 193 7.90 -0.42 -6.41
C GLY A 193 7.18 -0.51 -7.74
N ALA A 194 7.94 -0.71 -8.82
CA ALA A 194 7.41 -1.18 -10.09
C ALA A 194 8.25 -2.31 -10.70
N MET A 195 7.53 -3.27 -11.27
CA MET A 195 8.06 -4.38 -12.07
C MET A 195 7.52 -4.32 -13.50
N GLN A 196 8.34 -4.78 -14.42
CA GLN A 196 7.96 -4.94 -15.81
C GLN A 196 7.08 -6.21 -15.97
N ILE A 197 5.89 -6.05 -16.56
CA ILE A 197 5.07 -7.17 -17.01
C ILE A 197 5.82 -7.90 -18.12
N ARG A 198 5.99 -9.21 -17.95
CA ARG A 198 6.76 -10.05 -18.86
C ARG A 198 5.85 -10.81 -19.85
N PRO A 199 6.30 -11.06 -21.08
CA PRO A 199 5.50 -11.77 -22.09
C PRO A 199 4.99 -13.14 -21.63
N GLU A 200 5.76 -13.86 -20.81
CA GLU A 200 5.38 -15.16 -20.25
C GLU A 200 4.22 -15.10 -19.25
N TRP A 201 3.86 -13.91 -18.75
CA TRP A 201 2.69 -13.71 -17.87
C TRP A 201 1.39 -13.51 -18.67
N GLY A 202 1.44 -13.64 -20.00
CA GLY A 202 0.26 -13.69 -20.85
C GLY A 202 -0.49 -12.35 -20.90
N GLN A 203 -1.78 -12.38 -20.55
CA GLN A 203 -2.69 -11.23 -20.68
C GLN A 203 -2.81 -10.40 -19.40
N MET A 204 -1.85 -10.53 -18.47
CA MET A 204 -1.84 -9.75 -17.24
C MET A 204 -1.92 -8.23 -17.56
N PRO A 205 -2.95 -7.51 -17.07
CA PRO A 205 -3.06 -6.08 -17.28
C PRO A 205 -2.10 -5.32 -16.36
N PRO A 206 -1.74 -4.07 -16.71
CA PRO A 206 -1.15 -3.14 -15.76
C PRO A 206 -2.05 -2.98 -14.54
N ALA A 207 -1.46 -3.07 -13.36
CA ALA A 207 -2.21 -3.03 -12.10
C ALA A 207 -1.29 -2.67 -10.93
N TRP A 208 -1.87 -2.04 -9.92
CA TRP A 208 -1.28 -1.99 -8.58
C TRP A 208 -1.65 -3.28 -7.83
N MET A 209 -0.63 -3.96 -7.31
CA MET A 209 -0.81 -5.21 -6.56
C MET A 209 -0.51 -4.95 -5.08
N PRO A 210 -1.46 -5.19 -4.16
CA PRO A 210 -1.20 -5.12 -2.73
C PRO A 210 -0.43 -6.35 -2.25
N TYR A 211 0.45 -6.12 -1.27
CA TYR A 211 1.17 -7.16 -0.56
C TYR A 211 0.70 -7.12 0.90
N PHE A 212 0.18 -8.24 1.38
CA PHE A 212 -0.19 -8.42 2.77
C PHE A 212 0.90 -9.23 3.48
N GLN A 213 1.35 -8.71 4.61
CA GLN A 213 2.41 -9.35 5.36
C GLN A 213 1.86 -10.56 6.13
N THR A 214 2.65 -11.63 6.21
CA THR A 214 2.35 -12.84 6.98
C THR A 214 3.50 -13.14 7.93
N GLU A 215 3.19 -13.80 9.04
CA GLU A 215 4.22 -14.28 9.97
C GLU A 215 4.91 -15.54 9.42
N ASP A 216 4.13 -16.41 8.78
CA ASP A 216 4.55 -17.66 8.17
C ASP A 216 3.89 -17.77 6.80
N LEU A 217 4.70 -17.74 5.73
CA LEU A 217 4.24 -17.78 4.35
C LEU A 217 3.68 -19.15 3.98
N GLU A 218 4.35 -20.23 4.37
CA GLU A 218 3.90 -21.59 4.11
C GLU A 218 2.54 -21.87 4.76
N ALA A 219 2.36 -21.44 6.01
CA ALA A 219 1.07 -21.56 6.70
C ALA A 219 -0.02 -20.72 6.03
N ALA A 220 0.31 -19.50 5.57
CA ALA A 220 -0.64 -18.66 4.85
C ALA A 220 -1.07 -19.29 3.51
N VAL A 221 -0.12 -19.82 2.73
CA VAL A 221 -0.40 -20.56 1.49
C VAL A 221 -1.32 -21.74 1.77
N ALA A 222 -0.99 -22.57 2.77
CA ALA A 222 -1.80 -23.73 3.12
C ALA A 222 -3.23 -23.34 3.56
N ARG A 223 -3.38 -22.26 4.34
CA ARG A 223 -4.69 -21.72 4.73
C ARG A 223 -5.47 -21.21 3.53
N ALA A 224 -4.82 -20.50 2.60
CA ALA A 224 -5.49 -20.02 1.39
C ALA A 224 -6.03 -21.20 0.56
N GLU A 225 -5.21 -22.21 0.31
CA GLU A 225 -5.63 -23.40 -0.45
C GLU A 225 -6.75 -24.18 0.27
N SER A 226 -6.69 -24.32 1.60
CA SER A 226 -7.74 -25.03 2.35
C SER A 226 -9.08 -24.29 2.36
N HIS A 227 -9.10 -22.99 2.05
CA HIS A 227 -10.30 -22.16 1.98
C HIS A 227 -10.71 -21.81 0.54
N GLY A 228 -10.24 -22.59 -0.45
CA GLY A 228 -10.68 -22.48 -1.85
C GLY A 228 -9.90 -21.47 -2.69
N GLY A 229 -8.86 -20.84 -2.13
CA GLY A 229 -7.90 -20.07 -2.90
C GLY A 229 -6.91 -20.95 -3.65
N ALA A 230 -6.04 -20.30 -4.43
CA ALA A 230 -4.99 -20.97 -5.20
C ALA A 230 -3.65 -20.23 -5.08
N MET A 231 -2.55 -20.98 -5.07
CA MET A 231 -1.22 -20.43 -5.23
C MET A 231 -0.85 -20.35 -6.72
N LEU A 232 -0.76 -19.14 -7.26
CA LEU A 232 -0.43 -18.90 -8.67
C LEU A 232 1.07 -18.88 -8.93
N MET A 233 1.86 -18.47 -7.94
CA MET A 233 3.32 -18.49 -7.99
C MET A 233 3.86 -19.02 -6.66
N ALA A 234 4.73 -20.03 -6.73
CA ALA A 234 5.36 -20.62 -5.57
C ALA A 234 6.21 -19.60 -4.79
N PRO A 235 6.43 -19.81 -3.48
CA PRO A 235 7.27 -18.95 -2.66
C PRO A 235 8.62 -18.68 -3.31
N MET A 236 8.97 -17.40 -3.43
CA MET A 236 10.27 -16.95 -3.92
C MET A 236 10.96 -16.05 -2.91
N ASP A 237 12.28 -16.17 -2.84
CA ASP A 237 13.11 -15.32 -1.99
C ASP A 237 13.28 -13.94 -2.62
N LEU A 238 13.07 -12.91 -1.80
CA LEU A 238 13.32 -11.51 -2.11
C LEU A 238 14.54 -11.08 -1.28
N PRO A 239 15.75 -11.00 -1.88
CA PRO A 239 16.96 -10.63 -1.15
C PRO A 239 16.75 -9.35 -0.31
N TYR A 240 17.18 -9.39 0.96
CA TYR A 240 17.05 -8.31 1.95
C TYR A 240 15.62 -7.95 2.39
N VAL A 241 14.58 -8.54 1.79
CA VAL A 241 13.17 -8.25 2.11
C VAL A 241 12.51 -9.42 2.85
N GLY A 242 12.63 -10.64 2.31
CA GLY A 242 11.92 -11.80 2.83
C GLY A 242 11.54 -12.80 1.75
N ARG A 243 10.33 -13.34 1.83
CA ARG A 243 9.80 -14.34 0.90
C ARG A 243 8.36 -13.98 0.54
N CYS A 244 7.96 -14.16 -0.71
CA CYS A 244 6.59 -13.90 -1.14
C CYS A 244 6.01 -15.02 -2.00
N ALA A 245 4.68 -15.11 -2.03
CA ALA A 245 3.93 -16.00 -2.92
C ALA A 245 2.72 -15.26 -3.49
N LEU A 246 2.41 -15.51 -4.77
CA LEU A 246 1.23 -14.95 -5.43
C LEU A 246 0.04 -15.85 -5.16
N LEU A 247 -0.98 -15.30 -4.51
CA LEU A 247 -2.19 -16.01 -4.13
C LEU A 247 -3.40 -15.44 -4.87
N GLN A 248 -4.39 -16.30 -5.06
CA GLN A 248 -5.69 -15.96 -5.60
C GLN A 248 -6.77 -16.43 -4.61
N ASP A 249 -7.76 -15.59 -4.33
CA ASP A 249 -8.92 -15.95 -3.51
C ASP A 249 -9.96 -16.76 -4.32
N PRO A 250 -11.00 -17.31 -3.68
CA PRO A 250 -11.98 -18.15 -4.37
C PRO A 250 -12.80 -17.41 -5.45
N GLN A 251 -12.87 -16.08 -5.41
CA GLN A 251 -13.57 -15.26 -6.40
C GLN A 251 -12.66 -14.76 -7.52
N GLY A 252 -11.36 -15.05 -7.44
CA GLY A 252 -10.37 -14.77 -8.47
C GLY A 252 -9.49 -13.55 -8.20
N ALA A 253 -9.67 -12.84 -7.08
CA ALA A 253 -8.84 -11.69 -6.76
C ALA A 253 -7.43 -12.14 -6.38
N ILE A 254 -6.44 -11.47 -6.97
CA ILE A 254 -5.03 -11.81 -6.81
C ILE A 254 -4.38 -10.81 -5.85
N PHE A 255 -3.52 -11.31 -4.97
CA PHE A 255 -2.71 -10.50 -4.05
C PHE A 255 -1.39 -11.21 -3.76
N MET A 256 -0.41 -10.47 -3.22
CA MET A 256 0.83 -11.07 -2.75
C MET A 256 0.79 -11.30 -1.24
N ALA A 257 1.17 -12.50 -0.79
CA ALA A 257 1.50 -12.75 0.61
C ALA A 257 3.02 -12.59 0.79
N LEU A 258 3.45 -11.83 1.80
CA LEU A 258 4.86 -11.54 2.07
C LEU A 258 5.22 -11.90 3.51
N GLN A 259 6.15 -12.83 3.71
CA GLN A 259 6.82 -13.00 4.99
C GLN A 259 8.12 -12.19 4.98
N ARG A 260 8.22 -11.17 5.84
CA ARG A 260 9.47 -10.41 5.99
C ARG A 260 10.56 -11.31 6.57
N GLY A 261 11.76 -11.22 5.99
CA GLY A 261 12.94 -11.89 6.52
C GLY A 261 13.43 -11.20 7.80
N ALA A 262 14.24 -11.90 8.59
CA ALA A 262 15.01 -11.23 9.63
C ALA A 262 15.88 -10.14 8.98
N ALA A 263 15.90 -8.94 9.56
CA ALA A 263 16.79 -7.88 9.10
C ALA A 263 18.22 -8.44 9.01
N PRO A 264 18.97 -8.19 7.92
CA PRO A 264 20.36 -8.59 7.89
C PRO A 264 21.08 -7.95 9.08
N ALA A 265 21.89 -8.74 9.80
CA ALA A 265 22.80 -8.17 10.78
C ALA A 265 23.63 -7.08 10.07
N LYS A 266 23.74 -5.89 10.70
CA LYS A 266 24.62 -4.82 10.21
C LYS A 266 25.92 -5.45 9.72
N PRO A 267 26.37 -5.20 8.47
CA PRO A 267 27.69 -5.67 8.07
C PRO A 267 28.68 -5.14 9.10
N ALA A 268 29.49 -6.04 9.69
CA ALA A 268 30.59 -5.61 10.54
C ALA A 268 31.41 -4.61 9.73
N PRO A 269 31.85 -3.48 10.32
CA PRO A 269 32.68 -2.53 9.61
C PRO A 269 33.84 -3.31 8.99
N ALA A 270 34.03 -3.14 7.68
CA ALA A 270 35.13 -3.79 6.98
C ALA A 270 36.40 -3.47 7.76
N LYS A 271 37.14 -4.50 8.19
CA LYS A 271 38.47 -4.28 8.73
C LYS A 271 39.26 -3.60 7.61
N ALA A 272 39.70 -2.37 7.84
CA ALA A 272 40.63 -1.71 6.95
C ALA A 272 41.82 -2.66 6.73
N GLU A 273 41.95 -3.17 5.51
CA GLU A 273 43.17 -3.85 5.11
C GLU A 273 44.24 -2.76 5.03
N VAL A 274 45.19 -2.83 5.97
CA VAL A 274 46.44 -2.07 5.89
C VAL A 274 47.15 -2.55 4.64
N VAL A 275 47.20 -1.70 3.62
CA VAL A 275 48.10 -1.89 2.49
C VAL A 275 49.50 -1.61 3.02
N GLU A 276 50.31 -2.66 3.21
CA GLU A 276 51.76 -2.47 3.40
C GLU A 276 52.33 -1.95 2.08
N GLU A 277 52.77 -0.69 2.07
CA GLU A 277 53.63 -0.15 1.03
C GLU A 277 54.92 -0.98 0.96
N VAL A 278 55.20 -1.55 -0.21
CA VAL A 278 56.49 -2.16 -0.51
C VAL A 278 57.34 -1.10 -1.22
N GLU A 279 58.31 -0.52 -0.51
CA GLU A 279 59.39 0.27 -1.10
C GLU A 279 60.25 -0.65 -1.99
N GLU A 280 60.13 -0.52 -3.31
CA GLU A 280 61.16 -1.01 -4.23
C GLU A 280 62.24 0.07 -4.41
N VAL A 281 63.44 -0.27 -3.97
CA VAL A 281 64.65 0.54 -4.14
C VAL A 281 65.35 0.06 -5.42
N GLU A 282 65.28 0.83 -6.50
CA GLU A 282 66.20 0.65 -7.63
C GLU A 282 67.37 1.64 -7.55
N GLU A 283 68.55 1.06 -7.38
CA GLU A 283 69.86 1.69 -7.41
C GLU A 283 70.23 1.98 -8.88
N VAL A 284 70.50 3.24 -9.24
CA VAL A 284 71.13 3.57 -10.53
C VAL A 284 72.18 4.66 -10.36
N GLU A 285 73.35 4.36 -10.90
CA GLU A 285 74.64 5.04 -10.72
C GLU A 285 74.71 6.46 -11.30
N ALA A 286 75.63 7.22 -10.71
CA ALA A 286 75.93 8.63 -10.92
C ALA A 286 76.39 9.00 -12.35
N LEU A 287 75.97 10.19 -12.80
CA LEU A 287 76.76 11.08 -13.66
C LEU A 287 76.61 12.53 -13.18
N GLU A 288 77.74 13.17 -12.91
CA GLU A 288 77.92 14.57 -12.53
C GLU A 288 77.68 15.52 -13.72
N GLU A 289 77.08 16.69 -13.48
CA GLU A 289 77.64 18.04 -13.73
C GLU A 289 76.57 19.17 -13.66
N ILE A 290 76.73 20.09 -12.67
CA ILE A 290 76.65 21.59 -12.66
C ILE A 290 75.59 22.31 -13.54
N ASP A 291 74.85 23.38 -13.19
CA ASP A 291 75.09 24.55 -12.31
C ASP A 291 73.79 25.39 -12.15
N ASP A 292 73.76 26.26 -11.13
CA ASP A 292 72.96 27.50 -10.95
C ASP A 292 71.41 27.46 -10.93
N ALA A 293 70.64 28.22 -10.14
CA ALA A 293 70.80 29.11 -8.98
C ALA A 293 69.37 29.57 -8.59
N GLU A 294 69.14 29.90 -7.30
CA GLU A 294 68.32 31.03 -6.77
C GLU A 294 66.85 31.27 -7.27
N GLU A 295 65.82 31.66 -6.51
CA GLU A 295 65.65 32.18 -5.14
C GLU A 295 64.12 32.37 -4.89
N VAL A 296 63.66 32.00 -3.69
CA VAL A 296 62.62 32.61 -2.79
C VAL A 296 61.32 33.24 -3.37
N ALA A 297 60.17 32.77 -2.89
CA ALA A 297 59.24 33.59 -2.09
C ALA A 297 58.11 32.78 -1.43
N GLN A 298 57.96 33.04 -0.13
CA GLN A 298 57.02 32.53 0.86
C GLN A 298 55.67 33.28 0.83
N ALA A 299 54.66 32.66 1.48
CA ALA A 299 53.47 33.26 2.13
C ALA A 299 52.26 33.50 1.22
N ASP A 300 51.00 33.19 1.57
CA ASP A 300 50.36 32.88 2.86
C ASP A 300 49.13 31.98 2.66
N VAL A 301 48.91 31.18 3.70
CA VAL A 301 47.67 30.60 4.25
C VAL A 301 46.35 31.27 3.81
N ASP A 302 45.38 30.47 3.33
CA ASP A 302 44.07 30.38 3.99
C ASP A 302 43.42 29.03 3.69
N ALA A 303 42.83 28.45 4.74
CA ALA A 303 42.22 27.14 4.77
C ALA A 303 40.71 27.25 4.59
N GLY A 304 40.12 26.23 3.97
CA GLY A 304 38.68 26.09 3.81
C GLY A 304 38.40 24.87 2.95
N ASP A 305 38.77 23.71 3.48
CA ASP A 305 38.63 22.40 2.84
C ASP A 305 37.15 22.08 2.54
N ASP A 306 36.97 21.65 1.30
CA ASP A 306 35.87 20.80 0.84
C ASP A 306 35.97 19.45 1.55
N ASP A 307 34.89 19.00 2.19
CA ASP A 307 34.69 17.59 2.55
C ASP A 307 33.34 17.15 1.97
N ASP A 308 33.38 16.76 0.70
CA ASP A 308 32.59 15.65 0.18
C ASP A 308 33.17 14.37 0.78
N ASP A 309 32.48 13.75 1.72
CA ASP A 309 32.38 12.29 1.85
C ASP A 309 31.50 11.92 3.06
N ASP A 310 30.57 11.00 2.80
CA ASP A 310 30.10 9.89 3.67
C ASP A 310 28.57 9.72 3.67
N ILE A 311 28.03 9.29 2.52
CA ILE A 311 26.66 8.72 2.43
C ILE A 311 26.78 7.20 2.37
N ALA A 312 27.09 6.60 3.52
CA ALA A 312 26.79 5.19 3.77
C ALA A 312 26.54 4.98 5.26
N ALA A 313 25.30 4.61 5.58
CA ALA A 313 24.79 4.18 6.90
C ALA A 313 24.29 5.27 7.86
N GLN A 314 23.11 5.84 7.58
CA GLN A 314 22.20 6.30 8.65
C GLN A 314 20.73 6.35 8.19
N VAL A 315 20.03 5.22 8.20
CA VAL A 315 18.58 5.14 7.86
C VAL A 315 17.70 4.58 9.00
N GLU A 316 18.24 4.12 10.13
CA GLU A 316 17.40 3.52 11.20
C GLU A 316 17.50 4.20 12.57
N ALA A 317 17.13 5.47 12.66
CA ALA A 317 16.91 6.11 13.97
C ALA A 317 15.74 7.11 14.07
N ASP A 318 15.14 7.59 12.97
CA ASP A 318 14.21 8.75 13.03
C ASP A 318 12.71 8.43 12.88
N LEU A 319 12.27 7.20 13.20
CA LEU A 319 10.82 6.91 13.34
C LEU A 319 10.33 6.94 14.80
N VAL A 320 11.15 7.41 15.73
CA VAL A 320 10.75 7.68 17.12
C VAL A 320 11.23 9.09 17.54
N SER A 321 10.67 10.14 16.94
CA SER A 321 10.38 11.43 17.60
C SER A 321 9.89 12.48 16.60
N ALA A 322 8.58 12.68 16.57
CA ALA A 322 7.92 13.95 16.22
C ALA A 322 6.65 13.95 17.09
N ASP A 323 6.84 14.23 18.37
CA ASP A 323 6.61 15.53 18.99
C ASP A 323 5.12 15.86 19.13
N ALA A 324 4.74 16.00 20.40
CA ALA A 324 3.40 16.21 20.86
C ALA A 324 3.07 17.70 20.72
N GLY A 325 2.06 18.02 19.91
CA GLY A 325 1.39 19.31 20.02
C GLY A 325 0.64 19.35 21.35
N GLU A 326 0.98 20.31 22.20
CA GLU A 326 0.23 20.68 23.40
C GLU A 326 -1.24 20.99 23.04
N PRO A 327 -2.24 20.58 23.86
CA PRO A 327 -3.61 21.02 23.68
C PRO A 327 -3.78 22.43 24.24
N ASP A 328 -4.41 23.29 23.44
CA ASP A 328 -4.87 24.62 23.87
C ASP A 328 -6.07 24.43 24.81
N GLU A 329 -5.93 24.87 26.05
CA GLU A 329 -7.01 24.93 27.04
C GLU A 329 -7.97 26.08 26.69
N ALA A 330 -9.22 25.75 26.40
CA ALA A 330 -10.31 26.73 26.41
C ALA A 330 -11.51 26.15 27.17
N GLU A 331 -11.54 26.53 28.45
CA GLU A 331 -12.66 26.88 29.33
C GLU A 331 -14.04 26.24 29.08
N ALA A 332 -14.54 25.66 30.18
CA ALA A 332 -15.90 25.23 30.40
C ALA A 332 -16.90 26.39 30.36
N ASP A 333 -18.11 26.11 29.85
CA ASP A 333 -19.33 26.75 30.32
C ASP A 333 -20.32 25.64 30.67
N ASP A 334 -20.61 25.56 31.98
CA ASP A 334 -21.73 24.85 32.58
C ASP A 334 -23.04 25.49 32.11
N ASP A 335 -24.04 24.68 31.77
CA ASP A 335 -25.42 25.01 32.12
C ASP A 335 -26.21 23.71 32.36
N GLU A 336 -26.64 23.55 33.61
CA GLU A 336 -27.52 22.50 34.12
C GLU A 336 -29.00 22.79 33.83
N ALA A 337 -29.80 21.74 34.11
CA ALA A 337 -31.25 21.71 34.38
C ALA A 337 -32.13 21.39 33.15
N ASP A 338 -33.16 20.53 33.22
CA ASP A 338 -33.82 19.87 34.34
C ASP A 338 -34.73 18.73 33.81
N ALA A 339 -35.23 17.94 34.74
CA ALA A 339 -36.08 16.75 34.60
C ALA A 339 -37.38 16.90 33.77
N ASP A 340 -37.91 15.78 33.25
CA ASP A 340 -39.26 15.30 33.64
C ASP A 340 -39.52 13.82 33.24
N ALA A 341 -40.37 13.17 34.04
CA ALA A 341 -40.82 11.79 33.96
C ALA A 341 -42.24 11.67 33.36
N GLY A 342 -42.67 10.42 33.08
CA GLY A 342 -44.07 10.03 32.76
C GLY A 342 -44.09 9.02 31.61
N ASP A 343 -44.24 7.70 31.78
CA ASP A 343 -45.24 6.86 32.49
C ASP A 343 -46.55 6.61 31.71
N GLU A 344 -46.91 5.31 31.64
CA GLU A 344 -48.21 4.67 31.30
C GLU A 344 -48.82 4.91 29.88
N THR A 345 -49.55 4.02 29.19
CA THR A 345 -50.17 2.68 29.33
C THR A 345 -50.65 2.26 27.90
N ALA A 346 -50.46 1.01 27.46
CA ALA A 346 -51.40 -0.12 27.45
C ALA A 346 -52.54 -0.10 26.41
N ASP A 347 -52.59 -1.23 25.68
CA ASP A 347 -53.75 -2.05 25.32
C ASP A 347 -54.53 -1.92 23.99
N ASP A 348 -54.98 -3.13 23.61
CA ASP A 348 -55.99 -3.61 22.67
C ASP A 348 -55.57 -3.83 21.19
N ASP A 349 -55.29 -5.07 20.76
CA ASP A 349 -56.13 -6.29 20.62
C ASP A 349 -56.90 -6.32 19.29
N GLU A 350 -56.70 -7.42 18.55
CA GLU A 350 -57.67 -8.19 17.77
C GLU A 350 -57.01 -8.87 16.55
N THR A 351 -56.68 -10.14 16.73
CA THR A 351 -56.89 -11.16 15.69
C THR A 351 -58.24 -11.84 15.93
N PRO A 352 -58.93 -12.30 14.87
CA PRO A 352 -59.00 -13.75 14.74
C PRO A 352 -58.91 -14.30 13.31
N ALA A 353 -58.61 -15.60 13.29
CA ALA A 353 -58.60 -16.56 12.19
C ALA A 353 -59.91 -16.62 11.37
N ASP A 354 -59.92 -17.14 10.14
CA ASP A 354 -60.08 -18.58 9.87
C ASP A 354 -60.21 -18.91 8.37
N GLU A 355 -59.88 -20.17 8.05
CA GLU A 355 -60.38 -21.06 6.98
C GLU A 355 -60.33 -20.60 5.49
N ALA A 356 -60.19 -21.44 4.47
CA ALA A 356 -59.83 -22.84 4.22
C ALA A 356 -59.98 -23.04 2.69
N ASP A 357 -59.50 -24.18 2.19
CA ASP A 357 -59.82 -24.81 0.90
C ASP A 357 -59.27 -24.18 -0.39
N ALA A 358 -59.02 -24.91 -1.47
CA ALA A 358 -58.67 -26.30 -1.77
C ALA A 358 -58.56 -26.33 -3.31
N ASP A 359 -57.81 -27.30 -3.82
CA ASP A 359 -58.01 -27.95 -5.13
C ASP A 359 -57.65 -27.21 -6.44
N ASP A 360 -56.68 -27.85 -7.11
CA ASP A 360 -56.82 -28.47 -8.45
C ASP A 360 -56.96 -27.54 -9.67
N ASP A 361 -55.95 -27.51 -10.53
CA ASP A 361 -56.06 -28.25 -11.80
C ASP A 361 -54.78 -28.20 -12.64
N ALA A 362 -54.52 -29.33 -13.29
CA ALA A 362 -53.48 -29.55 -14.28
C ALA A 362 -53.96 -29.13 -15.68
N ASN A 363 -53.07 -28.53 -16.50
CA ASN A 363 -52.92 -28.84 -17.94
C ASN A 363 -51.80 -28.00 -18.57
N HIS A 364 -50.73 -28.62 -19.10
CA HIS A 364 -50.57 -29.05 -20.50
C HIS A 364 -50.50 -27.91 -21.54
N HIS A 365 -49.30 -27.63 -22.08
CA HIS A 365 -48.85 -28.08 -23.43
C HIS A 365 -47.64 -27.27 -23.93
N ASN A 366 -46.62 -28.01 -24.34
CA ASN A 366 -45.68 -27.78 -25.45
C ASN A 366 -45.74 -26.46 -26.24
N ALA A 367 -44.57 -25.84 -26.42
CA ALA A 367 -43.77 -25.93 -27.65
C ALA A 367 -42.31 -25.54 -27.39
#